data_AF-A0A1H9VRL0-F1
#
_entry.id   AF-A0A1H9VRL0-F1
#
_cell.length_a   1.000
_cell.length_b   1.000
_cell.length_c   1.000
_cell.angle_alpha   90.00
_cell.angle_beta   90.00
_cell.angle_gamma   90.00
#
_symmetry.space_group_name_H-M   'P 1'
#
loop_
_entity.id
_entity.type
_entity.pdbx_description
1 polymer ?
#
loop_
_entity_poly.entity_id
_entity_poly.type
_entity_poly.pdbx_seq_one_letter_code
_entity_poly.pdbx_strand_id
1 'polypeptide(L)'
;MTRVMVVGAGGKLGKIICNEVLRSCTPAELIVTDYKKLRGKELIQSLPGQVEFHLLDIYNRKNVEEVIQDIDIVIVCVKQVHPHVQEICIRRQILCIDVTPFGKLVDCIYDLEHKAKARKACSIVMAGFIPGLSGMLVKKAIIPFDEIDEVNVSFLQSSNANAGITGAIDMLQLISQPVTYGTRTVRGFKEKGKVPHTQNTVRLISHPEKDYLANKLAIPAINYWTAWNDKLFNLKVAVLLTTNLLPLLKKHRALFEKQIKHDPSLKEDVSITVEVRGTISNQTIKRGYCLTAFSDYEMTAMVTVALAKIIHNKKVSGVYFPFEVAAFDEIIAEISHERVNLVELT
;
A
#
# COMPACT_ATOMS: atom_id res chain seq x y z
N MET A 1 -7.61 -18.68 19.27
CA MET A 1 -6.73 -18.72 18.08
C MET A 1 -7.39 -17.85 17.04
N THR A 2 -6.68 -16.87 16.48
CA THR A 2 -7.27 -15.91 15.53
C THR A 2 -7.33 -16.53 14.14
N ARG A 3 -8.50 -16.55 13.51
CA ARG A 3 -8.69 -17.04 12.13
C ARG A 3 -8.46 -15.89 11.16
N VAL A 4 -7.40 -15.99 10.36
CA VAL A 4 -6.98 -14.96 9.40
C VAL A 4 -7.13 -15.49 7.98
N MET A 5 -7.97 -14.83 7.19
CA MET A 5 -8.16 -15.15 5.77
C MET A 5 -7.39 -14.17 4.89
N VAL A 6 -6.60 -14.68 3.94
CA VAL A 6 -5.92 -13.86 2.92
C VAL A 6 -6.61 -14.03 1.57
N VAL A 7 -7.23 -12.97 1.09
CA VAL A 7 -7.92 -12.90 -0.21
C VAL A 7 -6.95 -12.47 -1.31
N GLY A 8 -6.70 -13.37 -2.27
CA GLY A 8 -5.67 -13.20 -3.30
C GLY A 8 -4.31 -13.81 -2.91
N ALA A 9 -4.31 -14.77 -1.99
CA ALA A 9 -3.13 -15.38 -1.40
C ALA A 9 -2.15 -15.98 -2.42
N GLY A 10 -2.63 -16.53 -3.53
CA GLY A 10 -1.75 -17.11 -4.56
C GLY A 10 -0.95 -16.09 -5.37
N GLY A 11 -1.24 -14.78 -5.23
CA GLY A 11 -0.49 -13.68 -5.86
C GLY A 11 0.86 -13.43 -5.17
N LYS A 12 1.77 -12.69 -5.82
CA LYS A 12 3.10 -12.43 -5.25
C LYS A 12 3.04 -11.80 -3.85
N LEU A 13 2.29 -10.70 -3.70
CA LEU A 13 2.08 -10.05 -2.40
C LEU A 13 1.32 -10.94 -1.42
N GLY A 14 0.28 -11.64 -1.88
CA GLY A 14 -0.52 -12.54 -1.05
C GLY A 14 0.31 -13.65 -0.38
N LYS A 15 1.28 -14.23 -1.10
CA LYS A 15 2.20 -15.23 -0.54
C LYS A 15 3.05 -14.66 0.59
N ILE A 16 3.55 -13.44 0.41
CA ILE A 16 4.37 -12.74 1.41
C ILE A 16 3.52 -12.42 2.64
N ILE A 17 2.28 -11.93 2.46
CA ILE A 17 1.31 -11.72 3.55
C ILE A 17 1.06 -13.03 4.31
N CYS A 18 0.88 -14.16 3.62
CA CYS A 18 0.66 -15.46 4.28
C CYS A 18 1.84 -15.84 5.18
N ASN A 19 3.08 -15.72 4.68
CA ASN A 19 4.28 -15.97 5.48
C ASN A 19 4.36 -15.03 6.68
N GLU A 20 4.05 -13.75 6.49
CA GLU A 20 4.07 -12.75 7.55
C GLU A 20 3.02 -13.01 8.63
N VAL A 21 1.81 -13.46 8.25
CA VAL A 21 0.79 -13.91 9.22
C VAL A 21 1.31 -15.09 10.04
N LEU A 22 1.90 -16.11 9.40
CA LEU A 22 2.44 -17.28 10.11
C LEU A 22 3.60 -16.92 11.04
N ARG A 23 4.42 -15.93 10.66
CA ARG A 23 5.55 -15.44 11.45
C ARG A 23 5.11 -14.60 12.65
N SER A 24 4.16 -13.68 12.45
CA SER A 24 3.88 -12.58 13.38
C SER A 24 2.56 -12.75 14.16
N CYS A 25 1.64 -13.59 13.70
CA CYS A 25 0.37 -13.88 14.37
C CYS A 25 0.40 -15.32 14.90
N THR A 26 0.96 -15.55 16.09
CA THR A 26 0.93 -16.87 16.74
C THR A 26 0.25 -16.80 18.10
N PRO A 27 -0.77 -17.63 18.38
CA PRO A 27 -1.38 -18.64 17.50
C PRO A 27 -2.43 -18.06 16.54
N ALA A 28 -2.28 -18.31 15.24
CA ALA A 28 -3.29 -18.02 14.22
C ALA A 28 -3.57 -19.22 13.31
N GLU A 29 -4.81 -19.30 12.85
CA GLU A 29 -5.23 -20.20 11.78
C GLU A 29 -5.23 -19.43 10.46
N LEU A 30 -4.43 -19.87 9.50
CA LEU A 30 -4.35 -19.22 8.20
C LEU A 30 -5.29 -19.91 7.21
N ILE A 31 -6.20 -19.12 6.63
CA ILE A 31 -7.05 -19.52 5.50
C ILE A 31 -6.56 -18.78 4.26
N VAL A 32 -6.04 -19.51 3.28
CA VAL A 32 -5.60 -18.94 2.00
C VAL A 32 -6.70 -19.06 0.95
N THR A 33 -6.91 -18.00 0.16
CA THR A 33 -7.86 -18.05 -0.94
C THR A 33 -7.27 -17.59 -2.27
N ASP A 34 -7.69 -18.23 -3.35
CA ASP A 34 -7.38 -17.86 -4.72
C ASP A 34 -8.55 -18.28 -5.61
N TYR A 35 -8.77 -17.57 -6.71
CA TYR A 35 -9.77 -17.92 -7.71
C TYR A 35 -9.33 -19.12 -8.58
N LYS A 36 -8.03 -19.49 -8.54
CA LYS A 36 -7.47 -20.66 -9.22
C LYS A 36 -7.11 -21.75 -8.20
N LYS A 37 -7.89 -22.83 -8.21
CA LYS A 37 -7.72 -24.01 -7.33
C LYS A 37 -6.29 -24.55 -7.28
N LEU A 38 -5.61 -24.67 -8.43
CA LEU A 38 -4.25 -25.21 -8.49
C LEU A 38 -3.24 -24.31 -7.76
N ARG A 39 -3.29 -22.99 -7.97
CA ARG A 39 -2.39 -22.04 -7.29
C ARG A 39 -2.57 -22.06 -5.77
N GLY A 40 -3.81 -22.18 -5.31
CA GLY A 40 -4.09 -22.29 -3.88
C GLY A 40 -3.56 -23.60 -3.27
N LYS A 41 -3.72 -24.72 -3.97
CA LYS A 41 -3.16 -26.01 -3.55
C LYS A 41 -1.63 -26.02 -3.51
N GLU A 42 -0.98 -25.45 -4.52
CA GLU A 42 0.48 -25.29 -4.53
C GLU A 42 0.95 -24.40 -3.38
N LEU A 43 0.20 -23.35 -3.06
CA LEU A 43 0.55 -22.44 -1.97
C LEU A 43 0.51 -23.15 -0.60
N ILE A 44 -0.57 -23.86 -0.26
CA ILE A 44 -0.65 -24.57 1.03
C ILE A 44 0.45 -25.62 1.19
N GLN A 45 0.92 -26.23 0.09
CA GLN A 45 2.04 -27.17 0.12
C GLN A 45 3.39 -26.48 0.40
N SER A 46 3.51 -25.20 0.07
CA SER A 46 4.74 -24.41 0.28
C SER A 46 4.81 -23.70 1.64
N LEU A 47 3.68 -23.59 2.35
CA LEU A 47 3.60 -22.91 3.64
C LEU A 47 3.80 -23.91 4.78
N PRO A 48 4.51 -23.52 5.86
CA PRO A 48 4.62 -24.37 7.04
C PRO A 48 3.31 -24.41 7.84
N GLY A 49 3.06 -25.51 8.54
CA GLY A 49 1.93 -25.66 9.46
C GLY A 49 0.61 -26.05 8.79
N GLN A 50 -0.47 -26.07 9.58
CA GLN A 50 -1.81 -26.40 9.10
C GLN A 50 -2.46 -25.14 8.52
N VAL A 51 -2.61 -25.11 7.19
CA VAL A 51 -3.20 -24.01 6.43
C VAL A 51 -4.40 -24.52 5.62
N GLU A 52 -5.53 -23.83 5.71
CA GLU A 52 -6.74 -24.17 4.95
C GLU A 52 -6.76 -23.45 3.61
N PHE A 53 -7.21 -24.13 2.53
CA PHE A 53 -7.44 -23.49 1.23
C PHE A 53 -8.92 -23.43 0.88
N HIS A 54 -9.43 -22.22 0.62
CA HIS A 54 -10.77 -22.01 0.07
C HIS A 54 -10.72 -21.38 -1.34
N LEU A 55 -11.52 -21.91 -2.26
CA LEU A 55 -11.71 -21.30 -3.58
C LEU A 55 -12.59 -20.05 -3.45
N LEU A 56 -12.02 -18.88 -3.73
CA LEU A 56 -12.73 -17.60 -3.67
C LEU A 56 -12.54 -16.80 -4.94
N ASP A 57 -13.65 -16.50 -5.61
CA ASP A 57 -13.75 -15.55 -6.71
C ASP A 57 -14.49 -14.29 -6.25
N ILE A 58 -13.76 -13.17 -6.14
CA ILE A 58 -14.30 -11.88 -5.69
C ILE A 58 -15.40 -11.32 -6.61
N TYR A 59 -15.52 -11.82 -7.84
CA TYR A 59 -16.56 -11.42 -8.78
C TYR A 59 -17.85 -12.23 -8.62
N ASN A 60 -17.81 -13.32 -7.84
CA ASN A 60 -18.98 -14.13 -7.53
C ASN A 60 -19.47 -13.84 -6.10
N ARG A 61 -20.43 -12.92 -5.97
CA ARG A 61 -20.98 -12.48 -4.67
C ARG A 61 -21.44 -13.64 -3.76
N LYS A 62 -22.09 -14.66 -4.33
CA LYS A 62 -22.54 -15.84 -3.58
C LYS A 62 -21.36 -16.62 -3.02
N ASN A 63 -20.33 -16.83 -3.83
CA ASN A 63 -19.11 -17.51 -3.39
C ASN A 63 -18.36 -16.71 -2.31
N VAL A 64 -18.27 -15.38 -2.43
CA VAL A 64 -17.69 -14.53 -1.36
C VAL A 64 -18.48 -14.70 -0.05
N GLU A 65 -19.81 -14.70 -0.13
CA GLU A 65 -20.68 -14.88 1.04
C GLU A 65 -20.52 -16.26 1.70
N GLU A 66 -20.42 -17.34 0.90
CA GLU A 66 -20.24 -18.71 1.40
C GLU A 66 -18.85 -18.92 2.02
N VAL A 67 -17.80 -18.32 1.46
CA VAL A 67 -16.42 -18.55 1.90
C VAL A 67 -16.05 -17.70 3.11
N ILE A 68 -16.49 -16.43 3.16
CA ILE A 68 -16.16 -15.52 4.26
C ILE A 68 -17.15 -15.75 5.40
N GLN A 69 -16.86 -16.73 6.24
CA GLN A 69 -17.62 -17.07 7.44
C GLN A 69 -16.70 -17.63 8.52
N ASP A 70 -17.02 -17.37 9.80
CA ASP A 70 -16.23 -17.81 10.95
C ASP A 70 -14.75 -17.38 10.85
N ILE A 71 -14.53 -16.10 10.49
CA ILE A 71 -13.21 -15.48 10.34
C ILE A 71 -13.12 -14.26 11.25
N ASP A 72 -11.97 -14.04 11.88
CA ASP A 72 -11.72 -12.85 12.71
C ASP A 72 -11.21 -11.67 11.89
N ILE A 73 -10.30 -11.97 10.95
CA ILE A 73 -9.60 -10.97 10.12
C ILE A 73 -9.57 -11.42 8.66
N VAL A 74 -9.98 -10.55 7.74
CA VAL A 74 -9.81 -10.71 6.30
C VAL A 74 -8.79 -9.69 5.80
N ILE A 75 -7.72 -10.17 5.18
CA ILE A 75 -6.72 -9.35 4.49
C ILE A 75 -6.93 -9.46 2.98
N VAL A 76 -7.20 -8.33 2.32
CA VAL A 76 -7.43 -8.26 0.88
C VAL A 76 -6.17 -7.77 0.19
N CYS A 77 -5.64 -8.58 -0.72
CA CYS A 77 -4.45 -8.28 -1.53
C CYS A 77 -4.69 -8.49 -3.04
N VAL A 78 -5.96 -8.40 -3.45
CA VAL A 78 -6.39 -8.51 -4.84
C VAL A 78 -7.11 -7.24 -5.26
N LYS A 79 -6.93 -6.85 -6.53
CA LYS A 79 -7.64 -5.71 -7.12
C LYS A 79 -9.13 -5.99 -7.20
N GLN A 80 -9.93 -5.13 -6.58
CA GLN A 80 -11.39 -5.17 -6.64
C GLN A 80 -11.93 -4.01 -7.47
N VAL A 81 -13.08 -4.24 -8.12
CA VAL A 81 -13.87 -3.17 -8.77
C VAL A 81 -15.01 -2.71 -7.86
N HIS A 82 -15.59 -3.65 -7.12
CA HIS A 82 -16.67 -3.41 -6.16
C HIS A 82 -16.26 -3.94 -4.78
N PRO A 83 -16.69 -3.30 -3.68
CA PRO A 83 -16.27 -3.63 -2.32
C PRO A 83 -17.02 -4.84 -1.74
N HIS A 84 -17.22 -5.91 -2.51
CA HIS A 84 -18.02 -7.06 -2.09
C HIS A 84 -17.43 -7.75 -0.85
N VAL A 85 -16.11 -7.86 -0.75
CA VAL A 85 -15.46 -8.42 0.44
C VAL A 85 -15.77 -7.58 1.68
N GLN A 86 -15.65 -6.25 1.58
CA GLN A 86 -15.93 -5.32 2.66
C GLN A 86 -17.40 -5.35 3.09
N GLU A 87 -18.34 -5.41 2.14
CA GLU A 87 -19.77 -5.53 2.44
C GLU A 87 -20.07 -6.78 3.30
N ILE A 88 -19.46 -7.92 2.96
CA ILE A 88 -19.63 -9.17 3.70
C ILE A 88 -18.96 -9.08 5.07
N CYS A 89 -17.74 -8.55 5.15
CA CYS A 89 -17.02 -8.36 6.41
C CYS A 89 -17.80 -7.47 7.36
N ILE A 90 -18.34 -6.33 6.88
CA ILE A 90 -19.15 -5.41 7.68
C ILE A 90 -20.40 -6.11 8.23
N ARG A 91 -21.11 -6.87 7.39
CA ARG A 91 -22.33 -7.56 7.81
C ARG A 91 -22.06 -8.64 8.86
N ARG A 92 -20.92 -9.32 8.75
CA ARG A 92 -20.48 -10.40 9.65
C ARG A 92 -19.59 -9.91 10.81
N GLN A 93 -19.37 -8.60 10.92
CA GLN A 93 -18.56 -7.97 11.97
C GLN A 93 -17.09 -8.44 11.98
N ILE A 94 -16.55 -8.72 10.80
CA ILE A 94 -15.17 -9.18 10.57
C ILE A 94 -14.29 -7.97 10.31
N LEU A 95 -13.07 -7.96 10.90
CA LEU A 95 -12.07 -6.93 10.60
C LEU A 95 -11.56 -7.13 9.18
N CYS A 96 -11.69 -6.12 8.32
CA CYS A 96 -11.17 -6.15 6.96
C CYS A 96 -9.96 -5.21 6.84
N ILE A 97 -8.84 -5.69 6.31
CA ILE A 97 -7.66 -4.90 5.98
C ILE A 97 -7.42 -5.01 4.47
N ASP A 98 -7.49 -3.90 3.74
CA ASP A 98 -7.32 -3.87 2.29
C ASP A 98 -6.08 -3.04 1.90
N VAL A 99 -5.15 -3.66 1.18
CA VAL A 99 -3.91 -3.02 0.69
C VAL A 99 -4.13 -2.19 -0.58
N THR A 100 -5.38 -2.01 -1.01
CA THR A 100 -5.73 -1.32 -2.26
C THR A 100 -5.07 0.05 -2.38
N PRO A 101 -4.39 0.33 -3.51
CA PRO A 101 -3.90 1.67 -3.83
C PRO A 101 -4.95 2.50 -4.60
N PHE A 102 -6.14 1.95 -4.88
CA PHE A 102 -7.07 2.54 -5.85
C PHE A 102 -8.14 3.42 -5.19
N GLY A 103 -8.03 4.74 -5.35
CA GLY A 103 -8.96 5.72 -4.78
C GLY A 103 -10.44 5.45 -5.06
N LYS A 104 -10.80 5.10 -6.30
CA LYS A 104 -12.20 4.78 -6.64
C LYS A 104 -12.80 3.64 -5.81
N LEU A 105 -12.02 2.60 -5.51
CA LEU A 105 -12.47 1.53 -4.64
C LEU A 105 -12.58 2.02 -3.19
N VAL A 106 -11.61 2.83 -2.75
CA VAL A 106 -11.61 3.43 -1.42
C VAL A 106 -12.86 4.30 -1.20
N ASP A 107 -13.24 5.13 -2.16
CA ASP A 107 -14.47 5.95 -2.10
C ASP A 107 -15.71 5.05 -1.93
N CYS A 108 -15.83 3.99 -2.73
CA CYS A 108 -16.92 3.00 -2.59
C CYS A 108 -16.94 2.31 -1.22
N ILE A 109 -15.77 2.09 -0.60
CA ILE A 109 -15.69 1.51 0.75
C ILE A 109 -16.10 2.56 1.79
N TYR A 110 -15.72 3.83 1.62
CA TYR A 110 -16.13 4.93 2.49
C TYR A 110 -17.64 5.13 2.52
N ASP A 111 -18.35 4.90 1.41
CA ASP A 111 -19.82 4.91 1.38
C ASP A 111 -20.46 3.87 2.33
N LEU A 112 -19.69 2.88 2.78
CA LEU A 112 -20.13 1.87 3.75
C LEU A 112 -19.87 2.28 5.21
N GLU A 113 -19.26 3.43 5.49
CA GLU A 113 -18.81 3.83 6.83
C GLU A 113 -19.95 3.81 7.87
N HIS A 114 -21.11 4.37 7.55
CA HIS A 114 -22.26 4.37 8.45
C HIS A 114 -22.72 2.94 8.79
N LYS A 115 -22.69 2.03 7.81
CA LYS A 115 -23.03 0.62 8.01
C LYS A 115 -21.97 -0.08 8.87
N ALA A 116 -20.68 0.21 8.65
CA ALA A 116 -19.57 -0.33 9.44
C ALA A 116 -19.71 0.07 10.92
N LYS A 117 -19.96 1.35 11.20
CA LYS A 117 -20.21 1.86 12.56
C LYS A 117 -21.43 1.19 13.21
N ALA A 118 -22.56 1.14 12.50
CA ALA A 118 -23.80 0.53 13.01
C ALA A 118 -23.63 -0.97 13.34
N ARG A 119 -22.82 -1.69 12.56
CA ARG A 119 -22.51 -3.11 12.78
C ARG A 119 -21.31 -3.35 13.70
N LYS A 120 -20.68 -2.30 14.25
CA LYS A 120 -19.44 -2.43 15.03
C LYS A 120 -18.34 -3.21 14.29
N ALA A 121 -18.27 -3.03 12.97
CA ALA A 121 -17.28 -3.63 12.10
C ALA A 121 -16.23 -2.60 11.69
N CYS A 122 -15.05 -3.07 11.32
CA CYS A 122 -13.94 -2.20 10.92
C CYS A 122 -13.39 -2.60 9.56
N SER A 123 -13.16 -1.62 8.70
CA SER A 123 -12.40 -1.78 7.46
C SER A 123 -11.28 -0.76 7.41
N ILE A 124 -10.04 -1.24 7.30
CA ILE A 124 -8.87 -0.40 7.03
C ILE A 124 -8.57 -0.47 5.54
N VAL A 125 -8.45 0.68 4.89
CA VAL A 125 -8.13 0.80 3.46
C VAL A 125 -6.75 1.39 3.27
N MET A 126 -6.12 1.17 2.11
CA MET A 126 -4.76 1.66 1.84
C MET A 126 -3.74 1.17 2.88
N ALA A 127 -3.84 -0.09 3.28
CA ALA A 127 -3.08 -0.66 4.40
C ALA A 127 -1.70 -1.22 4.02
N GLY A 128 -0.95 -0.54 3.15
CA GLY A 128 0.34 -1.03 2.65
C GLY A 128 1.55 -0.17 3.03
N PHE A 129 2.65 -0.34 2.29
CA PHE A 129 3.82 0.52 2.44
C PHE A 129 3.55 1.91 1.86
N ILE A 130 3.12 1.95 0.60
CA ILE A 130 2.61 3.14 -0.09
C ILE A 130 1.44 2.73 -1.00
N PRO A 131 0.19 3.15 -0.71
CA PRO A 131 -0.24 3.97 0.43
C PRO A 131 -0.27 3.18 1.76
N GLY A 132 -0.33 3.92 2.88
CA GLY A 132 -0.47 3.37 4.22
C GLY A 132 0.58 3.92 5.17
N LEU A 133 1.71 3.22 5.29
CA LEU A 133 2.82 3.67 6.12
C LEU A 133 3.36 5.04 5.69
N SER A 134 3.32 5.35 4.39
CA SER A 134 3.59 6.69 3.84
C SER A 134 2.72 7.77 4.49
N GLY A 135 1.40 7.58 4.55
CA GLY A 135 0.49 8.53 5.19
C GLY A 135 0.68 8.64 6.70
N MET A 136 1.06 7.54 7.37
CA MET A 136 1.41 7.58 8.79
C MET A 136 2.70 8.39 9.03
N LEU A 137 3.68 8.27 8.14
CA LEU A 137 4.91 9.05 8.20
C LEU A 137 4.65 10.54 7.92
N VAL A 138 3.75 10.86 6.98
CA VAL A 138 3.27 12.23 6.78
C VAL A 138 2.66 12.78 8.06
N LYS A 139 1.73 12.05 8.68
CA LYS A 139 1.11 12.46 9.94
C LYS A 139 2.16 12.68 11.04
N LYS A 140 3.17 11.81 11.16
CA LYS A 140 4.29 11.99 12.11
C LYS A 140 5.09 13.26 11.82
N ALA A 141 5.41 13.52 10.55
CA ALA A 141 6.28 14.61 10.12
C ALA A 141 5.67 16.00 10.33
N ILE A 142 4.35 16.13 10.26
CA ILE A 142 3.67 17.42 10.38
C ILE A 142 3.41 17.84 11.84
N ILE A 143 3.42 16.91 12.80
CA ILE A 143 3.10 17.18 14.22
C ILE A 143 3.87 18.37 14.82
N PRO A 144 5.18 18.55 14.55
CA PRO A 144 5.93 19.65 15.17
C PRO A 144 5.60 21.05 14.61
N PHE A 145 4.90 21.15 13.49
CA PHE A 145 4.68 22.42 12.78
C PHE A 145 3.47 23.19 13.33
N ASP A 146 3.63 24.50 13.47
CA ASP A 146 2.53 25.41 13.81
C ASP A 146 1.64 25.64 12.57
N GLU A 147 2.27 25.91 11.43
CA GLU A 147 1.63 26.00 10.12
C GLU A 147 2.39 25.19 9.08
N ILE A 148 1.66 24.59 8.13
CA ILE A 148 2.21 23.75 7.07
C ILE A 148 1.99 24.45 5.74
N ASP A 149 3.06 24.65 4.96
CA ASP A 149 2.96 25.20 3.60
C ASP A 149 2.85 24.09 2.55
N GLU A 150 3.71 23.06 2.68
CA GLU A 150 3.85 22.02 1.69
C GLU A 150 4.43 20.74 2.29
N VAL A 151 3.95 19.59 1.81
CA VAL A 151 4.49 18.26 2.10
C VAL A 151 4.92 17.59 0.80
N ASN A 152 6.15 17.11 0.74
CA ASN A 152 6.68 16.32 -0.36
C ASN A 152 6.93 14.88 0.10
N VAL A 153 6.24 13.92 -0.52
CA VAL A 153 6.43 12.48 -0.28
C VAL A 153 7.16 11.89 -1.48
N SER A 154 8.39 11.43 -1.29
CA SER A 154 9.22 10.83 -2.34
C SER A 154 9.40 9.35 -2.10
N PHE A 155 9.04 8.52 -3.07
CA PHE A 155 9.23 7.08 -3.04
C PHE A 155 10.31 6.65 -4.04
N LEU A 156 11.46 6.21 -3.54
CA LEU A 156 12.51 5.60 -4.36
C LEU A 156 12.32 4.08 -4.38
N GLN A 157 11.99 3.56 -5.56
CA GLN A 157 11.72 2.16 -5.83
C GLN A 157 12.99 1.40 -6.24
N SER A 158 12.99 0.08 -6.02
CA SER A 158 13.99 -0.79 -6.64
C SER A 158 13.55 -1.19 -8.04
N SER A 159 14.44 -1.08 -9.04
CA SER A 159 14.22 -1.66 -10.37
C SER A 159 14.32 -3.19 -10.37
N ASN A 160 14.77 -3.80 -9.27
CA ASN A 160 14.81 -5.26 -9.06
C ASN A 160 13.61 -5.79 -8.26
N ALA A 161 12.58 -4.95 -8.01
CA ALA A 161 11.44 -5.35 -7.19
C ALA A 161 10.81 -6.66 -7.70
N ASN A 162 10.51 -7.59 -6.79
CA ASN A 162 9.81 -8.84 -7.07
C ASN A 162 8.30 -8.61 -7.32
N ALA A 163 7.96 -7.60 -8.12
CA ALA A 163 6.59 -7.21 -8.41
C ALA A 163 5.91 -8.18 -9.38
N GLY A 164 4.59 -8.29 -9.28
CA GLY A 164 3.79 -9.00 -10.29
C GLY A 164 3.57 -8.12 -11.52
N ILE A 165 3.45 -8.72 -12.71
CA ILE A 165 3.17 -8.00 -13.97
C ILE A 165 1.92 -7.09 -13.88
N THR A 166 0.87 -7.53 -13.18
CA THR A 166 -0.33 -6.70 -12.97
C THR A 166 0.00 -5.46 -12.15
N GLY A 167 0.73 -5.61 -11.04
CA GLY A 167 1.13 -4.49 -10.18
C GLY A 167 2.06 -3.51 -10.89
N ALA A 168 3.01 -4.01 -11.70
CA ALA A 168 3.88 -3.15 -12.50
C ALA A 168 3.09 -2.30 -13.52
N ILE A 169 2.11 -2.90 -14.22
CA ILE A 169 1.25 -2.18 -15.16
C ILE A 169 0.36 -1.17 -14.43
N ASP A 170 -0.22 -1.55 -13.28
CA ASP A 170 -1.07 -0.67 -12.48
C ASP A 170 -0.28 0.54 -11.97
N MET A 171 0.95 0.35 -11.49
CA MET A 171 1.84 1.44 -11.09
C MET A 171 2.18 2.35 -12.28
N LEU A 172 2.55 1.79 -13.44
CA LEU A 172 2.83 2.59 -14.64
C LEU A 172 1.62 3.43 -15.08
N GLN A 173 0.41 2.87 -14.96
CA GLN A 173 -0.83 3.59 -15.25
C GLN A 173 -1.10 4.70 -14.21
N LEU A 174 -0.82 4.45 -12.93
CA LEU A 174 -0.99 5.43 -11.86
C LEU A 174 -0.08 6.65 -12.08
N ILE A 175 1.22 6.41 -12.33
CA ILE A 175 2.19 7.50 -12.51
C ILE A 175 2.03 8.25 -13.84
N SER A 176 1.29 7.69 -14.81
CA SER A 176 0.98 8.35 -16.07
C SER A 176 -0.18 9.33 -15.97
N GLN A 177 -0.97 9.28 -14.90
CA GLN A 177 -2.13 10.16 -14.74
C GLN A 177 -1.70 11.62 -14.61
N PRO A 178 -2.53 12.58 -15.07
CA PRO A 178 -2.30 14.00 -14.82
C PRO A 178 -2.18 14.31 -13.32
N VAL A 179 -1.38 15.31 -12.98
CA VAL A 179 -1.12 15.75 -11.60
C VAL A 179 -1.43 17.23 -11.49
N THR A 180 -2.21 17.60 -10.48
CA THR A 180 -2.36 19.00 -10.09
C THR A 180 -1.16 19.43 -9.23
N TYR A 181 -0.45 20.45 -9.70
CA TYR A 181 0.73 21.03 -9.06
C TYR A 181 0.58 22.56 -8.99
N GLY A 182 0.34 23.07 -7.79
CA GLY A 182 -0.15 24.45 -7.61
C GLY A 182 -1.43 24.67 -8.40
N THR A 183 -1.45 25.69 -9.26
CA THR A 183 -2.60 26.04 -10.10
C THR A 183 -2.64 25.33 -11.45
N ARG A 184 -1.66 24.46 -11.76
CA ARG A 184 -1.50 23.85 -13.09
C ARG A 184 -1.78 22.35 -13.02
N THR A 185 -2.34 21.81 -14.09
CA THR A 185 -2.35 20.36 -14.33
C THR A 185 -1.21 20.01 -15.27
N VAL A 186 -0.31 19.14 -14.83
CA VAL A 186 0.82 18.64 -15.62
C VAL A 186 0.66 17.16 -15.91
N ARG A 187 1.32 16.66 -16.95
CA ARG A 187 1.39 15.22 -17.20
C ARG A 187 2.17 14.54 -16.07
N GLY A 188 1.69 13.39 -15.61
CA GLY A 188 2.41 12.53 -14.67
C GLY A 188 3.81 12.17 -15.17
N PHE A 189 4.74 12.05 -14.23
CA PHE A 189 6.13 11.70 -14.45
C PHE A 189 6.91 12.73 -15.31
N LYS A 190 6.38 13.94 -15.54
CA LYS A 190 7.04 14.99 -16.33
C LYS A 190 8.01 15.84 -15.50
N GLU A 191 7.48 16.49 -14.47
CA GLU A 191 8.23 17.39 -13.60
C GLU A 191 9.26 16.62 -12.78
N LYS A 192 10.42 17.24 -12.55
CA LYS A 192 11.54 16.63 -11.81
C LYS A 192 11.71 17.36 -10.47
N GLY A 193 12.00 16.60 -9.43
CA GLY A 193 12.38 17.07 -8.12
C GLY A 193 13.67 16.41 -7.64
N LYS A 194 14.11 16.78 -6.44
CA LYS A 194 15.28 16.22 -5.77
C LYS A 194 14.90 15.76 -4.37
N VAL A 195 15.32 14.55 -4.01
CA VAL A 195 15.22 14.09 -2.62
C VAL A 195 16.33 14.78 -1.81
N PRO A 196 16.04 15.46 -0.70
CA PRO A 196 17.03 16.28 0.03
C PRO A 196 18.28 15.52 0.45
N HIS A 197 18.09 14.33 1.02
CA HIS A 197 19.17 13.57 1.62
C HIS A 197 20.06 12.88 0.58
N THR A 198 19.46 12.34 -0.48
CA THR A 198 20.18 11.50 -1.47
C THR A 198 20.51 12.25 -2.76
N GLN A 199 19.91 13.41 -2.99
CA GLN A 199 20.00 14.17 -4.25
C GLN A 199 19.54 13.38 -5.49
N ASN A 200 18.82 12.26 -5.27
CA ASN A 200 18.22 11.47 -6.33
C ASN A 200 17.16 12.30 -7.04
N THR A 201 17.18 12.22 -8.37
CA THR A 201 16.14 12.85 -9.20
C THR A 201 14.88 12.02 -9.13
N VAL A 202 13.81 12.62 -8.62
CA VAL A 202 12.46 12.04 -8.58
C VAL A 202 11.55 12.78 -9.55
N ARG A 203 10.40 12.20 -9.87
CA ARG A 203 9.42 12.79 -10.79
C ARG A 203 8.04 12.83 -10.17
N LEU A 204 7.34 13.94 -10.40
CA LEU A 204 6.02 14.20 -9.85
C LEU A 204 5.00 13.20 -10.40
N ILE A 205 4.18 12.61 -9.53
CA ILE A 205 3.16 11.64 -9.90
C ILE A 205 1.82 11.96 -9.24
N SER A 206 0.75 11.44 -9.85
CA SER A 206 -0.55 11.36 -9.20
C SER A 206 -0.52 10.17 -8.26
N HIS A 207 -1.08 10.31 -7.06
CA HIS A 207 -1.17 9.22 -6.11
C HIS A 207 -2.45 9.39 -5.28
N PRO A 208 -3.38 8.40 -5.24
CA PRO A 208 -4.68 8.57 -4.58
C PRO A 208 -4.61 8.95 -3.09
N GLU A 209 -3.60 8.48 -2.36
CA GLU A 209 -3.41 8.83 -0.94
C GLU A 209 -3.30 10.34 -0.68
N LYS A 210 -2.80 11.09 -1.69
CA LYS A 210 -2.61 12.55 -1.64
C LYS A 210 -3.89 13.26 -1.20
N ASP A 211 -5.01 12.93 -1.85
CA ASP A 211 -6.26 13.66 -1.65
C ASP A 211 -6.86 13.38 -0.26
N TYR A 212 -6.71 12.15 0.22
CA TYR A 212 -7.19 11.78 1.56
C TYR A 212 -6.34 12.41 2.67
N LEU A 213 -5.02 12.46 2.51
CA LEU A 213 -4.14 13.14 3.47
C LEU A 213 -4.37 14.65 3.47
N ALA A 214 -4.46 15.28 2.29
CA ALA A 214 -4.74 16.70 2.16
C ALA A 214 -6.02 17.09 2.92
N ASN A 215 -7.09 16.35 2.69
CA ASN A 215 -8.40 16.63 3.30
C ASN A 215 -8.43 16.30 4.80
N LYS A 216 -7.96 15.12 5.21
CA LYS A 216 -8.10 14.65 6.61
C LYS A 216 -7.08 15.26 7.58
N LEU A 217 -5.93 15.71 7.08
CA LEU A 217 -4.88 16.35 7.88
C LEU A 217 -4.77 17.86 7.63
N ALA A 218 -5.69 18.44 6.85
CA ALA A 218 -5.71 19.86 6.49
C ALA A 218 -4.38 20.37 5.90
N ILE A 219 -3.73 19.54 5.07
CA ILE A 219 -2.45 19.90 4.43
C ILE A 219 -2.76 20.68 3.13
N PRO A 220 -2.35 21.96 3.01
CA PRO A 220 -2.75 22.79 1.87
C PRO A 220 -2.11 22.37 0.54
N ALA A 221 -0.88 21.86 0.58
CA ALA A 221 -0.20 21.33 -0.58
C ALA A 221 0.55 20.04 -0.23
N ILE A 222 0.22 18.94 -0.90
CA ILE A 222 0.94 17.67 -0.78
C ILE A 222 1.27 17.12 -2.17
N ASN A 223 2.50 16.68 -2.36
CA ASN A 223 3.01 16.21 -3.65
C ASN A 223 3.67 14.85 -3.50
N TYR A 224 3.35 13.94 -4.42
CA TYR A 224 3.97 12.62 -4.49
C TYR A 224 4.98 12.57 -5.62
N TRP A 225 6.14 12.03 -5.33
CA TRP A 225 7.25 11.91 -6.25
C TRP A 225 7.74 10.47 -6.27
N THR A 226 8.21 10.00 -7.42
CA THR A 226 8.86 8.69 -7.49
C THR A 226 9.98 8.63 -8.49
N ALA A 227 10.87 7.67 -8.28
CA ALA A 227 11.89 7.22 -9.22
C ALA A 227 12.28 5.79 -8.89
N TRP A 228 13.03 5.17 -9.79
CA TRP A 228 13.78 3.94 -9.49
C TRP A 228 15.22 4.24 -9.12
N ASN A 229 15.86 3.32 -8.41
CA ASN A 229 17.30 3.35 -8.11
C ASN A 229 18.19 3.25 -9.37
N ASP A 230 17.63 2.92 -10.54
CA ASP A 230 18.34 2.86 -11.82
C ASP A 230 17.97 4.04 -12.75
N LYS A 231 18.97 4.85 -13.15
CA LYS A 231 18.78 6.04 -14.01
C LYS A 231 18.31 5.69 -15.43
N LEU A 232 18.81 4.59 -16.01
CA LEU A 232 18.41 4.14 -17.34
C LEU A 232 16.96 3.62 -17.32
N PHE A 233 16.57 2.95 -16.24
CA PHE A 233 15.19 2.52 -16.02
C PHE A 233 14.25 3.72 -15.97
N ASN A 234 14.59 4.75 -15.20
CA ASN A 234 13.83 6.01 -15.16
C ASN A 234 13.70 6.66 -16.55
N LEU A 235 14.75 6.64 -17.37
CA LEU A 235 14.70 7.16 -18.74
C LEU A 235 13.75 6.34 -19.61
N LYS A 236 13.82 5.01 -19.55
CA LYS A 236 12.91 4.11 -20.29
C LYS A 236 11.46 4.34 -19.91
N VAL A 237 11.15 4.45 -18.61
CA VAL A 237 9.80 4.77 -18.13
C VAL A 237 9.36 6.14 -18.64
N ALA A 238 10.21 7.16 -18.56
CA ALA A 238 9.87 8.49 -19.08
C ALA A 238 9.53 8.43 -20.58
N VAL A 239 10.35 7.77 -21.40
CA VAL A 239 10.08 7.60 -22.84
C VAL A 239 8.76 6.88 -23.08
N LEU A 240 8.53 5.75 -22.39
CA LEU A 240 7.29 4.97 -22.49
C LEU A 240 6.04 5.82 -22.20
N LEU A 241 6.07 6.62 -21.13
CA LEU A 241 4.95 7.47 -20.72
C LEU A 241 4.79 8.68 -21.64
N THR A 242 5.89 9.25 -22.15
CA THR A 242 5.82 10.41 -23.04
C THR A 242 5.28 10.10 -24.42
N THR A 243 5.48 8.86 -24.89
CA THR A 243 5.08 8.37 -26.22
C THR A 243 3.71 7.66 -26.22
N ASN A 244 3.02 7.65 -25.07
CA ASN A 244 1.72 7.00 -24.89
C ASN A 244 1.68 5.51 -25.33
N LEU A 245 2.78 4.78 -25.10
CA LEU A 245 2.90 3.35 -25.47
C LEU A 245 2.30 2.41 -24.40
N LEU A 246 1.78 2.94 -23.29
CA LEU A 246 1.13 2.14 -22.24
C LEU A 246 -0.01 1.23 -22.74
N PRO A 247 -0.91 1.65 -23.65
CA PRO A 247 -1.95 0.77 -24.17
C PRO A 247 -1.37 -0.46 -24.89
N LEU A 248 -0.21 -0.33 -25.54
CA LEU A 248 0.47 -1.44 -26.20
C LEU A 248 1.04 -2.45 -25.21
N LEU A 249 1.54 -1.98 -24.05
CA LEU A 249 1.99 -2.89 -22.98
C LEU A 249 0.84 -3.77 -22.47
N LYS A 250 -0.37 -3.21 -22.36
CA LYS A 250 -1.56 -3.99 -21.98
C LYS A 250 -1.92 -5.03 -23.04
N LYS A 251 -1.84 -4.66 -24.32
CA LYS A 251 -2.09 -5.57 -25.45
C LYS A 251 -1.07 -6.70 -25.53
N HIS A 252 0.20 -6.41 -25.25
CA HIS A 252 1.33 -7.34 -25.38
C HIS A 252 1.92 -7.77 -24.04
N ARG A 253 1.04 -7.99 -23.05
CA ARG A 253 1.42 -8.31 -21.65
C ARG A 253 2.47 -9.41 -21.52
N ALA A 254 2.34 -10.51 -22.26
CA ALA A 254 3.26 -11.65 -22.19
C ALA A 254 4.70 -11.30 -22.63
N LEU A 255 4.86 -10.35 -23.55
CA LEU A 255 6.20 -9.86 -23.95
C LEU A 255 6.81 -8.98 -22.87
N PHE A 256 6.00 -8.15 -22.21
CA PHE A 256 6.46 -7.29 -21.12
C PHE A 256 6.79 -8.09 -19.86
N GLU A 257 6.06 -9.17 -19.57
CA GLU A 257 6.34 -10.06 -18.45
C GLU A 257 7.75 -10.66 -18.51
N LYS A 258 8.27 -10.97 -19.71
CA LYS A 258 9.66 -11.43 -19.89
C LYS A 258 10.71 -10.38 -19.54
N GLN A 259 10.34 -9.10 -19.52
CA GLN A 259 11.24 -7.99 -19.18
C GLN A 259 11.22 -7.66 -17.68
N ILE A 260 10.15 -8.03 -16.98
CA ILE A 260 10.08 -7.94 -15.51
C ILE A 260 10.81 -9.15 -14.95
N LYS A 261 12.13 -9.03 -14.84
CA LYS A 261 12.99 -10.03 -14.21
C LYS A 261 13.36 -9.54 -12.82
N HIS A 262 13.08 -10.38 -11.84
CA HIS A 262 13.63 -10.24 -10.50
C HIS A 262 14.85 -11.14 -10.41
N ASP A 263 15.96 -10.59 -9.93
CA ASP A 263 17.16 -11.33 -9.59
C ASP A 263 17.25 -11.44 -8.06
N PRO A 264 17.06 -12.64 -7.49
CA PRO A 264 17.13 -12.86 -6.04
C PRO A 264 18.49 -12.53 -5.43
N SER A 265 19.56 -12.40 -6.23
CA SER A 265 20.90 -12.03 -5.74
C SER A 265 21.08 -10.52 -5.55
N LEU A 266 20.20 -9.70 -6.15
CA LEU A 266 20.26 -8.24 -6.09
C LEU A 266 19.34 -7.69 -5.00
N LYS A 267 19.74 -6.56 -4.38
CA LYS A 267 18.95 -5.90 -3.35
C LYS A 267 17.67 -5.29 -3.90
N GLU A 268 16.64 -5.24 -3.06
CA GLU A 268 15.34 -4.63 -3.33
C GLU A 268 15.11 -3.35 -2.52
N ASP A 269 16.20 -2.71 -2.08
CA ASP A 269 16.15 -1.54 -1.20
C ASP A 269 15.24 -0.43 -1.77
N VAL A 270 14.41 0.12 -0.89
CA VAL A 270 13.44 1.17 -1.16
C VAL A 270 13.51 2.24 -0.08
N SER A 271 13.03 3.44 -0.38
CA SER A 271 12.89 4.48 0.65
C SER A 271 11.68 5.38 0.43
N ILE A 272 11.06 5.81 1.53
CA ILE A 272 10.06 6.87 1.58
C ILE A 272 10.69 8.05 2.29
N THR A 273 10.78 9.19 1.62
CA THR A 273 11.19 10.46 2.22
C THR A 273 9.98 11.38 2.31
N VAL A 274 9.63 11.78 3.52
CA VAL A 274 8.65 12.85 3.75
C VAL A 274 9.41 14.09 4.13
N GLU A 275 9.11 15.19 3.47
CA GLU A 275 9.64 16.51 3.74
C GLU A 275 8.48 17.47 3.93
N VAL A 276 8.54 18.27 4.99
CA VAL A 276 7.55 19.28 5.35
C VAL A 276 8.23 20.64 5.33
N ARG A 277 7.63 21.59 4.62
CA ARG A 277 7.94 23.02 4.72
C ARG A 277 6.79 23.71 5.44
N GLY A 278 7.13 24.57 6.39
CA GLY A 278 6.16 25.32 7.18
C GLY A 278 6.86 26.14 8.25
N THR A 279 6.13 26.52 9.30
CA THR A 279 6.66 27.33 10.40
C THR A 279 6.70 26.55 11.71
N ILE A 280 7.76 26.77 12.49
CA ILE A 280 7.82 26.42 13.92
C ILE A 280 8.30 27.66 14.65
N SER A 281 7.57 28.11 15.68
CA SER A 281 7.89 29.30 16.46
C SER A 281 8.16 30.53 15.57
N ASN A 282 7.29 30.76 14.57
CA ASN A 282 7.40 31.81 13.56
C ASN A 282 8.65 31.77 12.65
N GLN A 283 9.42 30.68 12.65
CA GLN A 283 10.53 30.49 11.73
C GLN A 283 10.14 29.52 10.63
N THR A 284 10.33 29.91 9.36
CA THR A 284 10.17 29.00 8.24
C THR A 284 11.27 27.95 8.27
N ILE A 285 10.87 26.69 8.38
CA ILE A 285 11.79 25.57 8.44
C ILE A 285 11.38 24.49 7.45
N LYS A 286 12.33 23.60 7.20
CA LYS A 286 12.17 22.43 6.36
C LYS A 286 12.69 21.22 7.12
N ARG A 287 11.80 20.29 7.47
CA ARG A 287 12.17 19.08 8.22
C ARG A 287 11.43 17.87 7.69
N GLY A 288 11.84 16.68 8.10
CA GLY A 288 11.12 15.49 7.69
C GLY A 288 11.80 14.22 8.13
N TYR A 289 11.50 13.14 7.43
CA TYR A 289 12.00 11.82 7.73
C TYR A 289 12.31 11.05 6.45
N CYS A 290 13.35 10.23 6.50
CA CYS A 290 13.64 9.21 5.50
C CYS A 290 13.51 7.83 6.14
N LEU A 291 12.54 7.04 5.68
CA LEU A 291 12.40 5.64 6.01
C LEU A 291 13.05 4.80 4.91
N THR A 292 14.06 4.01 5.23
CA THR A 292 14.65 3.01 4.33
C THR A 292 14.16 1.61 4.70
N ALA A 293 13.94 0.79 3.68
CA ALA A 293 13.56 -0.60 3.84
C ALA A 293 14.15 -1.45 2.70
N PHE A 294 14.01 -2.77 2.82
CA PHE A 294 14.69 -3.73 1.95
C PHE A 294 13.82 -4.30 0.82
N SER A 295 12.50 -4.07 0.87
CA SER A 295 11.55 -4.47 -0.18
C SER A 295 10.20 -3.79 0.05
N ASP A 296 9.57 -3.33 -1.03
CA ASP A 296 8.22 -2.75 -1.02
C ASP A 296 7.14 -3.77 -0.61
N TYR A 297 7.20 -4.99 -1.17
CA TYR A 297 6.18 -6.01 -0.92
C TYR A 297 6.29 -6.61 0.49
N GLU A 298 7.51 -6.80 0.98
CA GLU A 298 7.76 -7.24 2.36
C GLU A 298 7.27 -6.19 3.35
N MET A 299 7.60 -4.91 3.13
CA MET A 299 7.07 -3.83 3.97
C MET A 299 5.55 -3.73 3.91
N THR A 300 4.95 -3.89 2.73
CA THR A 300 3.48 -3.89 2.59
C THR A 300 2.87 -5.01 3.42
N ALA A 301 3.42 -6.23 3.36
CA ALA A 301 2.94 -7.36 4.15
C ALA A 301 3.11 -7.12 5.66
N MET A 302 4.28 -6.68 6.10
CA MET A 302 4.58 -6.38 7.50
C MET A 302 3.65 -5.30 8.07
N VAL A 303 3.44 -4.21 7.34
CA VAL A 303 2.50 -3.14 7.74
C VAL A 303 1.06 -3.66 7.80
N THR A 304 0.63 -4.42 6.79
CA THR A 304 -0.73 -4.98 6.73
C THR A 304 -1.02 -5.86 7.94
N VAL A 305 -0.07 -6.75 8.29
CA VAL A 305 -0.21 -7.68 9.41
C VAL A 305 -0.08 -6.97 10.77
N ALA A 306 0.84 -6.01 10.90
CA ALA A 306 0.95 -5.16 12.09
C ALA A 306 -0.36 -4.40 12.36
N LEU A 307 -0.94 -3.77 11.33
CA LEU A 307 -2.24 -3.10 11.41
C LEU A 307 -3.34 -4.08 11.83
N ALA A 308 -3.39 -5.27 11.22
CA ALA A 308 -4.36 -6.30 11.59
C ALA A 308 -4.30 -6.62 13.08
N LYS A 309 -3.10 -6.85 13.64
CA LYS A 309 -2.89 -7.14 15.07
C LYS A 309 -3.32 -6.00 15.97
N ILE A 310 -2.82 -4.79 15.68
CA ILE A 310 -3.09 -3.60 16.49
C ILE A 310 -4.59 -3.27 16.52
N ILE A 311 -5.24 -3.27 15.34
CA ILE A 311 -6.65 -2.89 15.24
C ILE A 311 -7.59 -3.96 15.79
N HIS A 312 -7.25 -5.24 15.61
CA HIS A 312 -8.03 -6.34 16.20
C HIS A 312 -8.11 -6.20 17.73
N ASN A 313 -7.03 -5.73 18.37
CA ASN A 313 -7.00 -5.50 19.82
C ASN A 313 -7.75 -4.20 20.24
N LYS A 314 -7.75 -3.16 19.40
CA LYS A 314 -8.39 -1.86 19.70
C LYS A 314 -9.91 -1.85 19.56
N LYS A 315 -10.52 -2.84 18.90
CA LYS A 315 -11.98 -2.95 18.67
C LYS A 315 -12.63 -1.67 18.10
N VAL A 316 -11.93 -1.03 17.17
CA VAL A 316 -12.42 0.16 16.44
C VAL A 316 -13.58 -0.25 15.50
N SER A 317 -14.48 0.68 15.17
CA SER A 317 -15.57 0.43 14.19
C SER A 317 -15.73 1.61 13.23
N GLY A 318 -15.84 1.33 11.93
CA GLY A 318 -15.89 2.32 10.85
C GLY A 318 -14.98 1.94 9.68
N VAL A 319 -14.78 2.90 8.77
CA VAL A 319 -13.83 2.80 7.65
C VAL A 319 -12.74 3.82 7.89
N TYR A 320 -11.48 3.39 7.85
CA TYR A 320 -10.35 4.24 8.23
C TYR A 320 -9.13 4.05 7.32
N PHE A 321 -8.34 5.11 7.18
CA PHE A 321 -6.94 5.01 6.77
C PHE A 321 -6.05 4.63 7.97
N PRO A 322 -4.87 4.01 7.74
CA PRO A 322 -3.96 3.61 8.81
C PRO A 322 -3.58 4.75 9.76
N PHE A 323 -3.34 5.95 9.23
CA PHE A 323 -2.93 7.13 10.01
C PHE A 323 -4.02 7.65 10.96
N GLU A 324 -5.28 7.21 10.81
CA GLU A 324 -6.38 7.62 11.70
C GLU A 324 -6.45 6.76 12.97
N VAL A 325 -5.95 5.53 12.93
CA VAL A 325 -6.19 4.51 13.96
C VAL A 325 -4.93 3.89 14.57
N ALA A 326 -3.77 4.14 13.98
CA ALA A 326 -2.48 3.72 14.50
C ALA A 326 -1.43 4.83 14.37
N ALA A 327 -0.42 4.80 15.25
CA ALA A 327 0.73 5.70 15.16
C ALA A 327 1.84 5.06 14.32
N PHE A 328 2.65 5.87 13.64
CA PHE A 328 3.80 5.37 12.87
C PHE A 328 4.75 4.54 13.75
N ASP A 329 5.09 5.06 14.93
CA ASP A 329 6.03 4.40 15.84
C ASP A 329 5.47 3.08 16.40
N GLU A 330 4.15 2.98 16.56
CA GLU A 330 3.47 1.73 16.96
C GLU A 330 3.65 0.64 15.90
N ILE A 331 3.51 1.00 14.61
CA ILE A 331 3.72 0.06 13.50
C ILE A 331 5.17 -0.33 13.37
N ILE A 332 6.11 0.60 13.47
CA ILE A 332 7.54 0.28 13.38
C ILE A 332 7.98 -0.61 14.53
N ALA A 333 7.50 -0.36 15.75
CA ALA A 333 7.76 -1.21 16.91
C ALA A 333 7.20 -2.62 16.73
N GLU A 334 6.02 -2.75 16.14
CA GLU A 334 5.42 -4.06 15.83
C GLU A 334 6.19 -4.83 14.74
N ILE A 335 6.71 -4.12 13.72
CA ILE A 335 7.50 -4.74 12.64
C ILE A 335 8.89 -5.18 13.15
N SER A 336 9.54 -4.34 13.96
CA SER A 336 10.84 -4.59 14.62
C SER A 336 11.88 -5.31 13.73
N HIS A 337 12.13 -4.78 12.53
CA HIS A 337 13.03 -5.40 11.56
C HIS A 337 14.33 -4.59 11.37
N GLU A 338 15.49 -5.24 11.48
CA GLU A 338 16.83 -4.59 11.47
C GLU A 338 17.14 -3.76 10.22
N ARG A 339 16.57 -4.16 9.07
CA ARG A 339 16.72 -3.47 7.78
C ARG A 339 15.68 -2.38 7.52
N VAL A 340 14.93 -1.97 8.53
CA VAL A 340 13.97 -0.86 8.46
C VAL A 340 14.49 0.26 9.35
N ASN A 341 14.88 1.38 8.74
CA ASN A 341 15.56 2.46 9.45
C ASN A 341 14.88 3.80 9.17
N LEU A 342 14.64 4.57 10.23
CA LEU A 342 14.11 5.92 10.15
C LEU A 342 15.23 6.92 10.49
N VAL A 343 15.41 7.91 9.63
CA VAL A 343 16.36 9.02 9.84
C VAL A 343 15.58 10.33 9.79
N GLU A 344 15.77 11.18 10.80
CA GLU A 344 15.24 12.55 10.79
C GLU A 344 16.07 13.44 9.86
N LEU A 345 15.39 14.30 9.11
CA LEU A 345 15.98 15.26 8.19
C LEU A 345 15.78 16.66 8.76
N THR A 346 16.88 17.38 8.96
CA THR A 346 16.91 18.74 9.52
C THR A 346 17.22 19.80 8.48
#